data_AF-L8PS62-F1
#
_entry.id   AF-L8PS62-F1
#
_cell.length_a   1.000
_cell.length_b   1.000
_cell.length_c   1.000
_cell.angle_alpha   90.00
_cell.angle_beta   90.00
_cell.angle_gamma   90.00
#
_symmetry.space_group_name_H-M   'P 1'
#
loop_
_entity.id
_entity.type
_entity.pdbx_description
1 polymer ?
#
loop_
_entity_poly.entity_id
_entity_poly.type
_entity_poly.pdbx_seq_one_letter_code
_entity_poly.pdbx_strand_id
1 'polypeptide(L)'
;MSSKTGMTGEDVDLRRQAFLRRVDLEHTFRMAKHTLGWTRPKLRTPEAADRWTWLVVAHTRLRLTREAASVLRRPWEKPAEPARLTDRFTMRA
;
A
#
# COMPACT_ATOMS: atom_id res chain seq x y z
N MET A 1 29.73 -27.12 -23.10
CA MET A 1 29.20 -27.44 -21.75
C MET A 1 27.94 -26.62 -21.52
N SER A 2 26.76 -27.23 -21.56
CA SER A 2 25.49 -26.52 -21.36
C SER A 2 25.25 -26.37 -19.86
N SER A 3 25.43 -25.15 -19.33
CA SER A 3 25.06 -24.82 -17.96
C SER A 3 23.54 -24.81 -17.83
N LYS A 4 22.93 -25.98 -17.65
CA LYS A 4 21.54 -26.06 -17.21
C LYS A 4 21.55 -25.69 -15.73
N THR A 5 21.23 -24.43 -15.42
CA THR A 5 20.81 -24.02 -14.08
C THR A 5 19.73 -25.02 -13.67
N GLY A 6 19.91 -25.76 -12.56
CA GLY A 6 18.96 -26.77 -12.07
C GLY A 6 17.64 -26.19 -11.57
N MET A 7 17.17 -25.10 -12.19
CA MET A 7 15.93 -24.41 -11.89
C MET A 7 14.76 -25.14 -12.54
N THR A 8 13.71 -25.32 -11.75
CA THR A 8 12.41 -25.81 -12.22
C THR A 8 11.69 -24.73 -13.06
N GLY A 9 10.58 -25.07 -13.72
CA GLY A 9 9.74 -24.07 -14.38
C GLY A 9 9.19 -23.03 -13.39
N GLU A 10 8.81 -23.47 -12.19
CA GLU A 10 8.31 -22.62 -11.12
C GLU A 10 9.37 -21.61 -10.64
N ASP A 11 10.63 -22.03 -10.56
CA ASP A 11 11.77 -21.17 -10.24
C ASP A 11 11.95 -20.02 -11.24
N VAL A 12 11.70 -20.29 -12.52
CA VAL A 12 11.77 -19.31 -13.60
C VAL A 12 10.60 -18.34 -13.49
N ASP A 13 9.39 -18.84 -13.25
CA ASP A 13 8.18 -18.03 -13.11
C ASP A 13 8.25 -17.10 -11.90
N LEU A 14 8.72 -17.59 -10.75
CA LEU A 14 8.92 -16.77 -9.56
C LEU A 14 9.91 -15.62 -9.83
N ARG A 15 11.04 -15.92 -10.48
CA ARG A 15 12.05 -14.90 -10.84
C ARG A 15 11.49 -13.89 -11.83
N ARG A 16 10.71 -14.35 -12.81
CA ARG A 16 10.02 -13.48 -13.78
C ARG A 16 9.03 -12.56 -13.07
N GLN A 17 8.21 -13.09 -12.16
CA GLN A 17 7.26 -12.29 -11.38
C GLN A 17 7.98 -11.26 -10.50
N ALA A 18 9.01 -11.66 -9.77
CA ALA A 18 9.82 -10.75 -8.95
C ALA A 18 10.46 -9.64 -9.80
N PHE A 19 10.98 -9.98 -10.98
CA PHE A 19 11.54 -8.99 -11.91
C PHE A 19 10.48 -7.98 -12.37
N LEU A 20 9.25 -8.42 -12.66
CA LEU A 20 8.17 -7.49 -13.03
C LEU A 20 7.74 -6.61 -11.86
N ARG A 21 7.73 -7.13 -10.62
CA ARG A 21 7.40 -6.38 -9.40
C ARG A 21 8.41 -5.29 -9.05
N ARG A 22 9.64 -5.32 -9.58
CA ARG A 22 10.64 -4.26 -9.32
C ARG A 22 10.17 -2.87 -9.76
N VAL A 23 9.34 -2.83 -10.80
CA VAL A 23 8.77 -1.58 -11.34
C VAL A 23 7.85 -0.93 -10.31
N ASP A 24 7.17 -1.73 -9.48
CA ASP A 24 6.30 -1.24 -8.41
C ASP A 24 7.10 -0.46 -7.35
N LEU A 25 8.35 -0.85 -7.07
CA LEU A 25 9.23 -0.13 -6.13
C LEU A 25 9.60 1.26 -6.66
N GLU A 26 10.03 1.34 -7.92
CA GLU A 26 10.37 2.62 -8.56
C GLU A 26 9.18 3.58 -8.58
N HIS A 27 7.99 3.06 -8.92
CA HIS A 27 6.75 3.85 -8.91
C HIS A 27 6.36 4.29 -7.51
N THR A 28 6.54 3.44 -6.51
CA THR A 28 6.30 3.80 -5.10
C THR A 28 7.21 4.95 -4.67
N PHE A 29 8.51 4.89 -4.98
CA PHE A 29 9.43 5.99 -4.68
C PHE A 29 9.08 7.28 -5.44
N ARG A 30 8.69 7.17 -6.72
CA ARG A 30 8.23 8.32 -7.51
C ARG A 30 6.98 8.95 -6.90
N MET A 31 5.99 8.14 -6.52
CA MET A 31 4.77 8.58 -5.87
C MET A 31 5.06 9.26 -4.52
N ALA A 32 5.92 8.67 -3.68
CA ALA A 32 6.32 9.26 -2.41
C ALA A 32 6.99 10.64 -2.61
N LYS A 33 7.96 10.76 -3.53
CA LYS A 33 8.69 12.02 -3.77
C LYS A 33 7.80 13.10 -4.40
N HIS A 34 7.12 12.78 -5.50
CA HIS A 34 6.43 13.78 -6.32
C HIS A 34 4.99 14.02 -5.90
N THR A 35 4.25 12.97 -5.57
CA THR A 35 2.84 13.11 -5.19
C THR A 35 2.74 13.48 -3.71
N LEU A 36 3.32 12.66 -2.83
CA LEU A 36 3.21 12.86 -1.38
C LEU A 36 4.18 13.90 -0.82
N GLY A 37 5.16 14.33 -1.63
CA GLY A 37 6.07 15.40 -1.25
C GLY A 37 7.10 14.99 -0.21
N TRP A 38 7.53 13.73 -0.22
CA TRP A 38 8.50 13.20 0.74
C TRP A 38 9.77 14.08 0.85
N THR A 39 10.21 14.71 -0.25
CA THR A 39 11.38 15.60 -0.28
C THR A 39 11.04 17.10 -0.16
N ARG A 40 9.78 17.48 0.07
CA ARG A 40 9.35 18.88 0.17
C ARG A 40 9.78 19.58 1.48
N PRO A 41 9.69 18.99 2.67
CA PRO A 41 9.98 19.72 3.90
C PRO A 41 11.49 19.90 4.10
N LYS A 42 11.90 21.08 4.58
CA LYS A 42 13.28 21.39 4.96
C LYS A 42 13.53 20.99 6.41
N LEU A 43 13.71 19.69 6.64
CA LEU A 43 13.95 19.12 7.96
C LEU A 43 15.42 19.31 8.35
N ARG A 44 15.67 19.73 9.60
CA ARG A 44 17.01 20.11 10.08
C ARG A 44 17.73 19.02 10.88
N THR A 45 17.01 17.97 11.29
CA THR A 45 17.59 16.86 12.06
C THR A 45 17.19 15.51 11.47
N PRO A 46 18.01 14.45 11.62
CA PRO A 46 17.69 13.10 11.15
C PRO A 46 16.38 12.57 11.75
N GLU A 47 16.13 12.80 13.04
CA GLU A 47 14.94 12.31 13.73
C GLU A 47 13.66 12.98 13.22
N ALA A 48 13.76 14.22 12.72
CA ALA A 48 12.65 14.88 12.04
C ALA A 48 12.40 14.24 10.66
N ALA A 49 13.44 13.87 9.92
CA ALA A 49 13.34 13.16 8.65
C ALA A 49 12.71 11.77 8.78
N ASP A 50 13.07 11.03 9.83
CA ASP A 50 12.47 9.71 10.11
C ASP A 50 10.98 9.83 10.45
N ARG A 51 10.62 10.77 11.35
CA ARG A 51 9.21 11.04 11.68
C ARG A 51 8.41 11.44 10.44
N TRP A 52 8.99 12.29 9.59
CA TRP A 52 8.34 12.68 8.33
C TRP A 52 8.13 11.49 7.39
N THR A 53 9.12 10.60 7.27
CA THR A 53 9.00 9.37 6.49
C THR A 53 7.85 8.50 7.00
N TRP A 54 7.72 8.35 8.33
CA TRP A 54 6.59 7.62 8.92
C TRP A 54 5.23 8.26 8.63
N LEU A 55 5.15 9.60 8.61
CA LEU A 55 3.91 10.29 8.21
C LEU A 55 3.54 10.02 6.75
N VAL A 56 4.52 10.02 5.83
CA VAL A 56 4.29 9.67 4.41
C VAL A 56 3.79 8.22 4.27
N VAL A 57 4.37 7.28 5.02
CA VAL A 57 3.93 5.87 5.03
C VAL A 57 2.51 5.75 5.60
N ALA A 58 2.21 6.39 6.72
CA ALA A 58 0.87 6.37 7.32
C ALA A 58 -0.18 6.97 6.37
N HIS A 59 0.13 8.11 5.73
CA HIS A 59 -0.75 8.72 4.75
C HIS A 59 -1.01 7.82 3.54
N THR A 60 0.01 7.10 3.07
CA THR A 60 -0.16 6.10 2.00
C THR A 60 -1.13 5.00 2.41
N ARG A 61 -0.98 4.45 3.63
CA ARG A 61 -1.88 3.42 4.16
C ARG A 61 -3.32 3.93 4.23
N LEU A 62 -3.55 5.15 4.74
CA LEU A 62 -4.88 5.76 4.79
C LEU A 62 -5.50 5.95 3.40
N ARG A 63 -4.69 6.28 2.39
CA ARG A 63 -5.17 6.39 1.01
C ARG A 63 -5.58 5.03 0.43
N LEU A 64 -4.79 3.99 0.67
CA LEU A 64 -5.09 2.63 0.21
C LEU A 64 -6.33 2.04 0.88
N THR A 65 -6.53 2.34 2.16
CA THR A 65 -7.70 1.85 2.91
C THR A 65 -8.93 2.73 2.74
N ARG A 66 -8.85 3.85 2.00
CA ARG A 66 -9.94 4.82 1.88
C ARG A 66 -11.25 4.19 1.40
N GLU A 67 -11.19 3.34 0.37
CA GLU A 67 -12.37 2.66 -0.16
C GLU A 67 -12.88 1.60 0.81
N ALA A 68 -11.99 0.80 1.40
CA ALA A 68 -12.36 -0.18 2.42
C ALA A 68 -12.99 0.47 3.67
N ALA A 69 -12.55 1.68 4.02
CA ALA A 69 -13.10 2.44 5.14
C ALA A 69 -14.40 3.19 4.79
N SER A 70 -14.79 3.26 3.52
CA SER A 70 -16.03 3.98 3.10
C SER A 70 -17.30 3.34 3.66
N VAL A 71 -17.25 2.04 3.97
CA VAL A 71 -18.36 1.29 4.56
C VAL A 71 -18.31 1.26 6.09
N LEU A 72 -17.23 1.77 6.70
CA LEU A 72 -17.11 1.86 8.15
C LEU A 72 -17.83 3.11 8.64
N ARG A 73 -18.88 2.90 9.44
CA ARG A 73 -19.59 3.99 10.11
C ARG A 73 -18.64 4.73 11.05
N ARG A 74 -18.63 6.05 10.97
CA ARG A 74 -17.82 6.89 11.86
C ARG A 74 -18.53 7.05 13.21
N PRO A 75 -17.79 7.12 14.32
CA PRO A 75 -18.39 7.21 15.66
C PRO A 75 -19.39 8.36 15.86
N TRP A 76 -19.25 9.45 15.09
CA TRP A 76 -20.10 10.63 15.16
C TRP A 76 -21.20 10.68 14.08
N GLU A 77 -21.31 9.67 13.22
CA GLU A 77 -22.41 9.58 12.26
C GLU A 77 -23.68 9.12 12.96
N LYS A 78 -24.82 9.73 12.60
CA LYS A 78 -26.14 9.31 13.12
C LYS A 78 -26.35 7.80 12.88
N PRO A 79 -26.97 7.06 13.81
CA PRO A 79 -27.30 5.65 13.57
C PRO A 79 -28.13 5.53 12.29
N ALA A 80 -27.73 4.65 11.37
CA ALA A 80 -28.55 4.32 10.23
C ALA A 80 -29.83 3.64 10.73
N GLU A 81 -30.96 4.05 10.18
CA GLU A 81 -32.25 3.40 10.44
C GLU A 81 -32.11 1.91 10.06
N PRO A 82 -32.59 0.96 10.88
CA PRO A 82 -32.41 -0.47 10.66
C PRO A 82 -33.24 -0.96 9.46
N ALA A 83 -32.81 -0.62 8.25
CA ALA A 83 -33.41 -1.07 7.02
C ALA A 83 -32.30 -1.45 6.03
N ARG A 84 -32.16 -2.77 5.86
CA ARG A 84 -31.42 -3.47 4.81
C ARG A 84 -29.91 -3.22 4.79
N LEU A 85 -29.22 -3.96 5.66
CA LEU A 85 -27.92 -4.51 5.32
C LEU A 85 -28.09 -5.31 4.02
N THR A 86 -27.82 -4.68 2.87
CA THR A 86 -27.65 -5.44 1.62
C THR A 86 -26.47 -6.38 1.81
N ASP A 87 -26.74 -7.63 1.43
CA ASP A 87 -26.01 -8.89 1.60
C ASP A 87 -24.60 -8.94 0.99
N ARG A 88 -23.85 -7.82 1.01
CA ARG A 88 -22.57 -7.67 0.29
C ARG A 88 -21.34 -7.93 1.14
N PHE A 89 -21.49 -8.07 2.45
CA PHE A 89 -20.38 -8.26 3.38
C PHE A 89 -20.70 -9.33 4.43
N THR A 90 -20.81 -10.59 4.00
CA THR A 90 -20.50 -11.71 4.91
C THR A 90 -18.98 -11.83 5.02
N MET A 91 -18.42 -11.24 6.07
CA MET A 91 -17.04 -11.47 6.48
C MET A 91 -16.95 -12.87 7.08
N ARG A 92 -16.39 -13.83 6.34
CA ARG A 92 -16.13 -15.20 6.85
C ARG A 92 -14.94 -15.13 7.81
N ALA A 93 -15.15 -15.57 9.04
CA ALA A 93 -14.11 -15.78 10.06
C ALA A 93 -13.32 -17.06 9.78
#